data_AF-A0A8X8Y4T9-F1
#
_entry.id   AF-A0A8X8Y4T9-F1
#
_cell.length_a   1.000
_cell.length_b   1.000
_cell.length_c   1.000
_cell.angle_alpha   90.00
_cell.angle_beta   90.00
_cell.angle_gamma   90.00
#
_symmetry.space_group_name_H-M   'P 1'
#
loop_
_entity.id
_entity.type
_entity.pdbx_description
1 polymer ?
#
loop_
_entity_poly.entity_id
_entity_poly.type
_entity_poly.pdbx_seq_one_letter_code
_entity_poly.pdbx_strand_id
1 'polypeptide(L)'
;MNSGESDAVNESPNSIPPLKDEFRSTLLSSASTYAKGPLAGHSTTSDFSSFSVEVIYDILEVNSLLNEAIRDLRRIADRIIAAGNSRECIHFYAGARKSALDESFKILGIENSSAKIIQHLEWRVQQQKIRLWIRNAEICVRVLFAEERRLAEQIFKGLGNSGFDDACFVETVRDHADSLFNFAEAISNGRKSPEKMSSVLDLYITISNLLPDVKTIFQWKFGICVCKKAVDLLLSVKWCRKHN
;
A
#
# COMPACT_ATOMS: atom_id res chain seq x y z
N MET A 1 8.87 -30.82 -54.33
CA MET A 1 8.04 -31.52 -53.34
C MET A 1 8.80 -31.47 -52.02
N ASN A 2 8.38 -30.57 -51.14
CA ASN A 2 9.06 -30.27 -49.89
C ASN A 2 8.06 -30.61 -48.77
N SER A 3 8.26 -31.74 -48.09
CA SER A 3 7.51 -32.18 -46.90
C SER A 3 8.35 -33.30 -46.27
N GLY A 4 8.71 -33.32 -45.00
CA GLY A 4 8.52 -32.38 -43.91
C GLY A 4 9.38 -32.91 -42.77
N GLU A 5 10.16 -32.04 -42.15
CA GLU A 5 10.87 -32.32 -40.92
C GLU A 5 10.17 -31.44 -39.87
N SER A 6 9.24 -32.06 -39.14
CA SER A 6 8.55 -31.43 -38.03
C SER A 6 9.45 -31.52 -36.81
N ASP A 7 10.18 -30.43 -36.57
CA ASP A 7 10.83 -30.17 -35.29
C ASP A 7 9.76 -30.15 -34.19
N ALA A 8 9.74 -31.22 -33.38
CA ALA A 8 9.11 -31.21 -32.08
C ALA A 8 9.94 -30.28 -31.18
N VAL A 9 9.55 -29.00 -31.13
CA VAL A 9 10.05 -28.06 -30.13
C VAL A 9 9.66 -28.60 -28.77
N ASN A 10 10.68 -29.14 -28.10
CA ASN A 10 10.63 -29.68 -26.76
C ASN A 10 10.35 -28.51 -25.78
N GLU A 11 9.08 -28.19 -25.54
CA GLU A 11 8.68 -27.25 -24.49
C GLU A 11 9.08 -27.83 -23.13
N SER A 12 10.11 -27.22 -22.54
CA SER A 12 10.57 -27.54 -21.18
C SER A 12 9.38 -27.44 -20.20
N PRO A 13 9.29 -28.29 -19.16
CA PRO A 13 8.13 -28.34 -18.23
C PRO A 13 7.92 -27.08 -17.37
N ASN A 14 8.73 -26.04 -17.57
CA ASN A 14 8.73 -24.76 -16.87
C ASN A 14 8.38 -23.64 -17.86
N SER A 15 7.28 -23.75 -18.60
CA SER A 15 6.82 -22.60 -19.38
C SER A 15 6.46 -21.47 -18.39
N ILE A 16 6.94 -20.26 -18.68
CA ILE A 16 6.76 -19.07 -17.85
C ILE A 16 5.26 -18.67 -17.66
N PRO A 17 4.34 -18.92 -18.63
CA PRO A 17 2.92 -18.60 -18.48
C PRO A 17 2.20 -19.24 -17.27
N PRO A 18 2.27 -20.57 -17.01
CA PRO A 18 1.61 -21.18 -15.85
C PRO A 18 2.14 -20.67 -14.52
N LEU A 19 3.44 -20.35 -14.41
CA LEU A 19 4.02 -19.79 -13.18
C LEU A 19 3.49 -18.38 -12.87
N LYS A 20 3.25 -17.60 -13.92
CA LYS A 20 2.65 -16.27 -13.81
C LYS A 20 1.20 -16.35 -13.32
N ASP A 21 0.43 -17.31 -13.81
CA ASP A 21 -0.97 -17.45 -13.42
C ASP A 21 -1.10 -18.02 -11.99
N GLU A 22 -0.20 -18.93 -11.61
CA GLU A 22 -0.08 -19.44 -10.24
C GLU A 22 0.29 -18.31 -9.25
N PHE A 23 1.30 -17.50 -9.58
CA PHE A 23 1.72 -16.36 -8.75
C PHE A 23 0.55 -15.41 -8.47
N ARG A 24 -0.20 -15.06 -9.51
CA ARG A 24 -1.35 -14.15 -9.41
C ARG A 24 -2.49 -14.77 -8.61
N SER A 25 -2.78 -16.05 -8.83
CA SER A 25 -3.85 -16.75 -8.12
C SER A 25 -3.58 -16.81 -6.61
N THR A 26 -2.37 -17.19 -6.22
CA THR A 26 -1.96 -17.26 -4.80
C THR A 26 -1.96 -15.87 -4.14
N LEU A 27 -1.54 -14.84 -4.88
CA LEU A 27 -1.50 -13.46 -4.38
C LEU A 27 -2.90 -12.87 -4.19
N LEU A 28 -3.85 -13.17 -5.09
CA LEU A 28 -5.24 -12.73 -4.99
C LEU A 28 -6.00 -13.50 -3.89
N SER A 29 -5.76 -14.80 -3.77
CA SER A 29 -6.36 -15.63 -2.71
C SER A 29 -5.94 -15.15 -1.31
N SER A 30 -4.65 -14.86 -1.13
CA SER A 30 -4.14 -14.33 0.15
C SER A 30 -4.59 -12.90 0.44
N ALA A 31 -4.78 -12.04 -0.58
CA ALA A 31 -5.29 -10.68 -0.40
C ALA A 31 -6.73 -10.62 0.14
N SER A 32 -7.60 -11.58 -0.21
CA SER A 32 -8.99 -11.66 0.24
C SER A 32 -9.12 -11.95 1.75
N THR A 33 -8.16 -12.66 2.32
CA THR A 33 -8.14 -13.01 3.76
C THR A 33 -7.81 -11.81 4.64
N TYR A 34 -7.01 -10.84 4.14
CA TYR A 34 -6.66 -9.63 4.90
C TYR A 34 -7.79 -8.59 4.98
N ALA A 35 -8.69 -8.56 3.99
CA ALA A 35 -9.86 -7.67 4.01
C ALA A 35 -10.93 -8.11 5.03
N LYS A 36 -10.83 -9.34 5.55
CA LYS A 36 -11.72 -9.90 6.59
C LYS A 36 -11.10 -9.93 7.99
N GLY A 37 -9.98 -9.21 8.21
CA GLY A 37 -9.41 -8.97 9.53
C GLY A 37 -10.25 -8.00 10.38
N PRO A 38 -9.93 -7.78 11.67
CA PRO A 38 -10.85 -7.36 12.75
C PRO A 38 -11.53 -5.98 12.66
N LEU A 39 -11.53 -5.31 11.50
CA LEU A 39 -12.19 -4.02 11.29
C LEU A 39 -13.73 -4.10 11.32
N ALA A 40 -14.31 -5.30 11.41
CA ALA A 40 -15.74 -5.52 11.57
C ALA A 40 -16.08 -5.99 12.99
N GLY A 41 -16.13 -5.10 13.97
CA GLY A 41 -16.64 -5.48 15.29
C GLY A 41 -16.53 -4.43 16.38
N HIS A 42 -17.52 -3.56 16.50
CA HIS A 42 -17.86 -2.98 17.79
C HIS A 42 -19.37 -3.00 18.00
N SER A 43 -19.85 -3.95 18.80
CA SER A 43 -20.89 -3.75 19.81
C SER A 43 -20.86 -4.90 20.83
N THR A 44 -20.66 -4.51 22.09
CA THR A 44 -20.80 -5.20 23.39
C THR A 44 -22.02 -6.14 23.49
N THR A 45 -22.11 -7.23 24.28
CA THR A 45 -21.50 -7.70 25.56
C THR A 45 -21.51 -9.24 25.67
N SER A 46 -20.75 -9.78 26.65
CA SER A 46 -20.86 -11.08 27.38
C SER A 46 -20.59 -12.41 26.65
N ASP A 47 -19.34 -12.91 26.75
CA ASP A 47 -18.96 -14.20 27.40
C ASP A 47 -17.47 -14.50 27.17
N PHE A 48 -16.64 -14.24 28.19
CA PHE A 48 -15.18 -14.03 28.01
C PHE A 48 -14.32 -15.30 27.97
N SER A 49 -14.90 -16.51 28.08
CA SER A 49 -14.12 -17.76 28.15
C SER A 49 -14.15 -18.62 26.89
N SER A 50 -15.25 -18.64 26.12
CA SER A 50 -15.34 -19.45 24.89
C SER A 50 -14.99 -18.64 23.64
N PHE A 51 -15.33 -17.35 23.63
CA PHE A 51 -15.06 -16.43 22.53
C PHE A 51 -13.55 -16.23 22.26
N SER A 52 -12.72 -16.39 23.29
CA SER A 52 -11.26 -16.22 23.18
C SER A 52 -10.58 -17.39 22.48
N VAL A 53 -11.07 -18.62 22.63
CA VAL A 53 -10.39 -19.82 22.09
C VAL A 53 -10.70 -20.00 20.61
N GLU A 54 -11.96 -19.86 20.19
CA GLU A 54 -12.36 -19.94 18.78
C GLU A 54 -11.72 -18.82 17.95
N VAL A 55 -11.74 -17.58 18.44
CA VAL A 55 -11.08 -16.44 17.77
C VAL A 55 -9.56 -16.65 17.68
N ILE A 56 -8.92 -17.24 18.70
CA ILE A 56 -7.49 -17.57 18.65
C ILE A 56 -7.23 -18.68 17.63
N TYR A 57 -8.05 -19.73 17.56
CA TYR A 57 -7.90 -20.79 16.55
C TYR A 57 -8.08 -20.24 15.13
N ASP A 58 -9.09 -19.42 14.89
CA ASP A 58 -9.30 -18.76 13.60
C ASP A 58 -8.11 -17.86 13.21
N ILE A 59 -7.56 -17.10 14.16
CA ILE A 59 -6.37 -16.27 13.91
C ILE A 59 -5.14 -17.14 13.62
N LEU A 60 -4.93 -18.23 14.35
CA LEU A 60 -3.79 -19.14 14.15
C LEU A 60 -3.89 -19.89 12.82
N GLU A 61 -5.08 -20.34 12.45
CA GLU A 61 -5.34 -21.01 11.17
C GLU A 61 -5.13 -20.05 10.00
N VAL A 62 -5.67 -18.83 10.09
CA VAL A 62 -5.44 -17.76 9.10
C VAL A 62 -3.95 -17.43 8.98
N ASN A 63 -3.23 -17.33 10.11
CA ASN A 63 -1.79 -17.07 10.10
C ASN A 63 -0.99 -18.22 9.47
N SER A 64 -1.40 -19.48 9.70
CA SER A 64 -0.76 -20.65 9.10
C SER A 64 -0.94 -20.67 7.59
N LEU A 65 -2.18 -20.52 7.12
CA LEU A 65 -2.49 -20.44 5.68
C LEU A 65 -1.75 -19.30 4.99
N LEU A 66 -1.64 -18.17 5.69
CA LEU A 66 -0.92 -17.02 5.17
C LEU A 66 0.59 -17.28 5.05
N ASN A 67 1.20 -17.94 6.03
CA ASN A 67 2.61 -18.31 5.98
C ASN A 67 2.90 -19.30 4.85
N GLU A 68 1.98 -20.24 4.59
CA GLU A 68 2.08 -21.15 3.44
C GLU A 68 2.00 -20.38 2.12
N ALA A 69 1.03 -19.48 1.97
CA ALA A 69 0.90 -18.64 0.79
C ALA A 69 2.15 -17.79 0.55
N ILE A 70 2.72 -17.18 1.61
CA ILE A 70 3.97 -16.40 1.51
C ILE A 70 5.14 -17.28 1.06
N ARG A 71 5.26 -18.49 1.60
CA ARG A 71 6.31 -19.45 1.21
C ARG A 71 6.18 -19.85 -0.26
N ASP A 72 4.96 -20.08 -0.74
CA ASP A 72 4.72 -20.45 -2.12
C ASP A 72 4.94 -19.25 -3.07
N LEU A 73 4.46 -18.06 -2.70
CA LEU A 73 4.75 -16.81 -3.41
C LEU A 73 6.26 -16.58 -3.54
N ARG A 74 7.02 -16.81 -2.47
CA ARG A 74 8.49 -16.70 -2.48
C ARG A 74 9.12 -17.70 -3.46
N ARG A 75 8.71 -18.97 -3.44
CA ARG A 75 9.23 -20.00 -4.36
C ARG A 75 8.94 -19.67 -5.82
N ILE A 76 7.72 -19.20 -6.10
CA ILE A 76 7.33 -18.82 -7.46
C ILE A 76 8.09 -17.57 -7.91
N ALA A 77 8.20 -16.55 -7.05
CA ALA A 77 8.98 -15.35 -7.32
C ALA A 77 10.44 -15.67 -7.64
N ASP A 78 11.09 -16.55 -6.86
CA ASP A 78 12.46 -16.99 -7.10
C ASP A 78 12.62 -17.63 -8.49
N ARG A 79 11.69 -18.50 -8.90
CA ARG A 79 11.70 -19.10 -10.24
C ARG A 79 11.51 -18.06 -11.36
N ILE A 80 10.61 -17.10 -11.18
CA ILE A 80 10.37 -16.02 -12.16
C ILE A 80 11.62 -15.14 -12.31
N ILE A 81 12.25 -14.79 -11.19
CA ILE A 81 13.48 -13.98 -11.14
C ILE A 81 14.65 -14.73 -11.77
N ALA A 82 14.84 -16.02 -11.45
CA ALA A 82 15.87 -16.88 -12.03
C ALA A 82 15.70 -17.07 -13.55
N ALA A 83 14.46 -17.00 -14.05
CA ALA A 83 14.16 -17.00 -15.48
C ALA A 83 14.40 -15.64 -16.17
N GLY A 84 14.92 -14.63 -15.45
CA GLY A 84 15.23 -13.31 -15.99
C GLY A 84 14.04 -12.33 -16.02
N ASN A 85 12.87 -12.70 -15.51
CA ASN A 85 11.63 -11.91 -15.57
C ASN A 85 11.40 -11.06 -14.31
N SER A 86 12.49 -10.45 -13.81
CA SER A 86 12.49 -9.69 -12.56
C SER A 86 11.53 -8.48 -12.60
N ARG A 87 11.45 -7.80 -13.74
CA ARG A 87 10.58 -6.61 -13.90
C ARG A 87 9.11 -7.00 -13.93
N GLU A 88 8.77 -8.08 -14.62
CA GLU A 88 7.43 -8.62 -14.71
C GLU A 88 6.94 -9.10 -13.34
N CYS A 89 7.83 -9.71 -12.54
CA CYS A 89 7.53 -10.10 -11.18
C CYS A 89 7.09 -8.90 -10.31
N ILE A 90 7.84 -7.78 -10.38
CA ILE A 90 7.46 -6.52 -9.71
C ILE A 90 6.07 -6.06 -10.15
N HIS A 91 5.81 -6.02 -11.46
CA HIS A 91 4.52 -5.56 -11.99
C HIS A 91 3.35 -6.48 -11.61
N PHE A 92 3.56 -7.80 -11.55
CA PHE A 92 2.50 -8.74 -11.13
C PHE A 92 2.19 -8.61 -9.64
N TYR A 93 3.23 -8.47 -8.82
CA TYR A 93 3.06 -8.23 -7.41
C TYR A 93 2.30 -6.93 -7.16
N ALA A 94 2.80 -5.82 -7.72
CA ALA A 94 2.18 -4.51 -7.56
C ALA A 94 0.76 -4.46 -8.11
N GLY A 95 0.49 -5.07 -9.27
CA GLY A 95 -0.85 -5.08 -9.87
C GLY A 95 -1.91 -5.73 -8.97
N ALA A 96 -1.59 -6.85 -8.32
CA ALA A 96 -2.54 -7.53 -7.43
C ALA A 96 -2.66 -6.84 -6.06
N ARG A 97 -1.59 -6.24 -5.56
CA ARG A 97 -1.60 -5.55 -4.26
C ARG A 97 -2.20 -4.14 -4.35
N LYS A 98 -2.04 -3.45 -5.48
CA LYS A 98 -2.67 -2.14 -5.74
C LYS A 98 -4.18 -2.21 -5.67
N SER A 99 -4.81 -3.24 -6.24
CA SER A 99 -6.27 -3.37 -6.18
C SER A 99 -6.81 -3.52 -4.75
N ALA A 100 -6.07 -4.22 -3.87
CA ALA A 100 -6.41 -4.32 -2.45
C ALA A 100 -6.22 -2.98 -1.72
N LEU A 101 -5.17 -2.23 -2.06
CA LEU A 101 -4.97 -0.87 -1.54
C LEU A 101 -6.05 0.11 -2.03
N ASP A 102 -6.47 0.00 -3.30
CA ASP A 102 -7.54 0.82 -3.87
C ASP A 102 -8.85 0.63 -3.10
N GLU A 103 -9.24 -0.61 -2.82
CA GLU A 103 -10.46 -0.89 -2.05
C GLU A 103 -10.31 -0.39 -0.60
N SER A 104 -9.13 -0.53 0.00
CA SER A 104 -8.85 0.02 1.34
C SER A 104 -8.97 1.54 1.37
N PHE A 105 -8.41 2.26 0.40
CA PHE A 105 -8.50 3.71 0.29
C PHE A 105 -9.94 4.19 0.06
N LYS A 106 -10.71 3.44 -0.73
CA LYS A 106 -12.13 3.68 -0.95
C LYS A 106 -12.94 3.55 0.33
N ILE A 107 -12.71 2.49 1.13
CA ILE A 107 -13.36 2.28 2.44
C ILE A 107 -12.99 3.41 3.41
N LEU A 108 -11.73 3.83 3.42
CA LEU A 108 -11.26 4.95 4.25
C LEU A 108 -11.75 6.33 3.75
N GLY A 109 -12.39 6.37 2.57
CA GLY A 109 -12.86 7.59 1.92
C GLY A 109 -11.76 8.61 1.63
N ILE A 110 -10.51 8.15 1.53
CA ILE A 110 -9.38 8.94 1.01
C ILE A 110 -9.46 8.82 -0.51
N GLU A 111 -10.44 9.50 -1.09
CA GLU A 111 -10.63 9.51 -2.53
C GLU A 111 -9.45 10.18 -3.21
N ASN A 112 -9.06 9.63 -4.37
CA ASN A 112 -8.06 10.21 -5.27
C ASN A 112 -8.68 11.42 -6.02
N SER A 113 -9.16 12.39 -5.26
CA SER A 113 -9.66 13.65 -5.80
C SER A 113 -8.47 14.48 -6.28
N SER A 114 -8.50 14.93 -7.52
CA SER A 114 -7.46 15.83 -8.05
C SER A 114 -7.26 17.01 -7.10
N ALA A 115 -6.00 17.30 -6.77
CA ALA A 115 -5.60 18.44 -5.94
C ALA A 115 -6.28 19.75 -6.37
N LYS A 116 -6.44 19.95 -7.69
CA LYS A 116 -7.14 21.11 -8.26
C LYS A 116 -8.62 21.12 -7.92
N ILE A 117 -9.31 19.99 -8.01
CA ILE A 117 -10.75 19.90 -7.72
C ILE A 117 -11.01 20.21 -6.25
N ILE A 118 -10.22 19.63 -5.34
CA ILE A 118 -10.40 19.79 -3.88
C ILE A 118 -10.39 21.28 -3.49
N GLN A 119 -9.45 22.08 -4.02
CA GLN A 119 -9.32 23.51 -3.70
C GLN A 119 -10.52 24.36 -4.15
N HIS A 120 -11.27 23.92 -5.17
CA HIS A 120 -12.43 24.63 -5.70
C HIS A 120 -13.77 24.20 -5.08
N LEU A 121 -13.77 23.15 -4.26
CA LEU A 121 -14.97 22.73 -3.52
C LEU A 121 -15.42 23.78 -2.49
N GLU A 122 -16.70 23.75 -2.13
CA GLU A 122 -17.21 24.54 -1.01
C GLU A 122 -16.47 24.22 0.30
N TRP A 123 -16.28 25.23 1.14
CA TRP A 123 -15.50 25.09 2.37
C TRP A 123 -16.03 23.99 3.29
N ARG A 124 -17.35 23.84 3.39
CA ARG A 124 -17.98 22.79 4.20
C ARG A 124 -17.59 21.38 3.74
N VAL A 125 -17.46 21.17 2.43
CA VAL A 125 -17.05 19.89 1.83
C VAL A 125 -15.56 19.67 2.04
N GLN A 126 -14.72 20.69 1.82
CA GLN A 126 -13.28 20.64 2.12
C GLN A 126 -13.04 20.23 3.58
N GLN A 127 -13.78 20.84 4.51
CA GLN A 127 -13.72 20.56 5.94
C GLN A 127 -14.04 19.11 6.30
N GLN A 128 -15.07 18.53 5.69
CA GLN A 128 -15.39 17.11 5.89
C GLN A 128 -14.26 16.21 5.38
N LYS A 129 -13.74 16.49 4.18
CA LYS A 129 -12.62 15.74 3.60
C LYS A 129 -11.34 15.86 4.45
N ILE A 130 -11.04 17.03 4.99
CA ILE A 130 -9.87 17.23 5.88
C ILE A 130 -9.99 16.38 7.15
N ARG A 131 -11.15 16.38 7.81
CA ARG A 131 -11.36 15.56 9.02
C ARG A 131 -11.22 14.06 8.75
N LEU A 132 -11.77 13.61 7.62
CA LEU A 132 -11.66 12.22 7.19
C LEU A 132 -10.21 11.85 6.89
N TRP A 133 -9.49 12.72 6.18
CA TRP A 133 -8.07 12.55 5.90
C TRP A 133 -7.25 12.46 7.19
N ILE A 134 -7.44 13.38 8.16
CA ILE A 134 -6.69 13.37 9.43
C ILE A 134 -6.91 12.06 10.19
N ARG A 135 -8.15 11.58 10.25
CA ARG A 135 -8.51 10.34 10.94
C ARG A 135 -7.85 9.11 10.32
N ASN A 136 -7.74 9.08 8.98
CA ASN A 136 -7.36 7.87 8.26
C ASN A 136 -5.91 7.88 7.74
N ALA A 137 -5.23 9.03 7.73
CA ALA A 137 -3.83 9.14 7.31
C ALA A 137 -2.90 8.26 8.17
N GLU A 138 -3.18 8.16 9.47
CA GLU A 138 -2.45 7.27 10.37
C GLU A 138 -2.62 5.80 9.99
N ILE A 139 -3.84 5.38 9.65
CA ILE A 139 -4.13 4.01 9.21
C ILE A 139 -3.39 3.72 7.89
N CYS A 140 -3.40 4.65 6.93
CA CYS A 140 -2.68 4.48 5.68
C CYS A 140 -1.18 4.26 5.90
N VAL A 141 -0.54 5.08 6.74
CA VAL A 141 0.91 5.00 6.95
C VAL A 141 1.27 3.81 7.86
N ARG A 142 0.68 3.73 9.05
CA ARG A 142 1.08 2.79 10.10
C ARG A 142 0.54 1.38 9.92
N VAL A 143 -0.53 1.23 9.14
CA VAL A 143 -1.14 -0.09 8.87
C VAL A 143 -0.91 -0.48 7.42
N LEU A 144 -1.49 0.24 6.46
CA LEU A 144 -1.48 -0.22 5.07
C LEU A 144 -0.07 -0.25 4.46
N PHE A 145 0.68 0.84 4.54
CA PHE A 145 2.03 0.89 3.99
C PHE A 145 3.03 0.05 4.80
N ALA A 146 2.88 -0.01 6.12
CA ALA A 146 3.71 -0.86 6.97
C ALA A 146 3.51 -2.36 6.67
N GLU A 147 2.26 -2.80 6.51
CA GLU A 147 1.95 -4.19 6.17
C GLU A 147 2.42 -4.56 4.77
N GLU A 148 2.26 -3.66 3.80
CA GLU A 148 2.77 -3.88 2.45
C GLU A 148 4.30 -3.98 2.41
N ARG A 149 4.99 -3.14 3.20
CA ARG A 149 6.44 -3.22 3.39
C ARG A 149 6.84 -4.58 3.97
N ARG A 150 6.17 -5.01 5.04
CA ARG A 150 6.42 -6.29 5.72
C ARG A 150 6.21 -7.48 4.77
N LEU A 151 5.14 -7.46 3.99
CA LEU A 151 4.81 -8.51 3.04
C LEU A 151 5.83 -8.60 1.90
N ALA A 152 6.21 -7.46 1.32
CA ALA A 152 7.24 -7.39 0.29
C ALA A 152 8.59 -7.94 0.81
N GLU A 153 8.97 -7.60 2.05
CA GLU A 153 10.17 -8.17 2.67
C GLU A 153 10.07 -9.68 2.87
N GLN A 154 8.95 -10.20 3.35
CA GLN A 154 8.79 -11.65 3.56
C GLN A 154 8.87 -12.45 2.26
N ILE A 155 8.31 -11.93 1.18
CA ILE A 155 8.31 -12.60 -0.11
C ILE A 155 9.68 -12.44 -0.79
N PHE A 156 10.22 -11.23 -0.85
CA PHE A 156 11.32 -10.90 -1.77
C PHE A 156 12.68 -10.70 -1.13
N LYS A 157 12.81 -10.60 0.20
CA LYS A 157 14.11 -10.34 0.83
C LYS A 157 15.12 -11.42 0.44
N GLY A 158 16.26 -11.01 -0.11
CA GLY A 158 17.30 -11.92 -0.58
C GLY A 158 17.02 -12.59 -1.93
N LEU A 159 15.94 -12.22 -2.64
CA LEU A 159 15.70 -12.58 -4.03
C LEU A 159 16.12 -11.44 -4.96
N GLY A 160 16.58 -11.77 -6.17
CA GLY A 160 16.93 -10.79 -7.19
C GLY A 160 18.13 -9.92 -6.83
N ASN A 161 18.13 -8.67 -7.31
CA ASN A 161 19.18 -7.70 -7.02
C ASN A 161 18.97 -7.00 -5.67
N SER A 162 19.99 -6.30 -5.19
CA SER A 162 19.89 -5.52 -3.95
C SER A 162 18.72 -4.51 -4.03
N GLY A 163 17.75 -4.64 -3.13
CA GLY A 163 16.59 -3.75 -3.07
C GLY A 163 15.40 -4.17 -3.95
N PHE A 164 15.32 -5.43 -4.37
CA PHE A 164 14.18 -5.94 -5.12
C PHE A 164 12.85 -5.86 -4.33
N ASP A 165 12.90 -6.20 -3.04
CA ASP A 165 11.80 -6.02 -2.08
C ASP A 165 11.34 -4.56 -2.00
N ASP A 166 12.29 -3.63 -1.99
CA ASP A 166 12.01 -2.19 -1.99
C ASP A 166 11.35 -1.73 -3.30
N ALA A 167 11.79 -2.25 -4.44
CA ALA A 167 11.17 -1.97 -5.74
C ALA A 167 9.72 -2.47 -5.81
N CYS A 168 9.45 -3.70 -5.33
CA CYS A 168 8.10 -4.25 -5.23
C CYS A 168 7.20 -3.41 -4.32
N PHE A 169 7.70 -3.05 -3.13
CA PHE A 169 6.97 -2.22 -2.17
C PHE A 169 6.60 -0.86 -2.77
N VAL A 170 7.59 -0.13 -3.30
CA VAL A 170 7.39 1.23 -3.81
C VAL A 170 6.51 1.23 -5.04
N GLU A 171 6.70 0.30 -5.98
CA GLU A 171 5.82 0.18 -7.15
C GLU A 171 4.36 0.00 -6.73
N THR A 172 4.11 -0.70 -5.62
CA THR A 172 2.77 -0.95 -5.09
C THR A 172 2.15 0.28 -4.44
N VAL A 173 2.85 0.95 -3.52
CA VAL A 173 2.24 1.99 -2.66
C VAL A 173 2.39 3.42 -3.18
N ARG A 174 3.24 3.66 -4.19
CA ARG A 174 3.63 5.02 -4.61
C ARG A 174 2.42 5.89 -4.95
N ASP A 175 1.49 5.39 -5.77
CA ASP A 175 0.35 6.18 -6.25
C ASP A 175 -0.56 6.59 -5.08
N HIS A 176 -0.78 5.68 -4.12
CA HIS A 176 -1.55 5.91 -2.90
C HIS A 176 -0.87 6.87 -1.94
N ALA A 177 0.44 6.72 -1.74
CA ALA A 177 1.23 7.65 -0.94
C ALA A 177 1.23 9.05 -1.57
N ASP A 178 1.40 9.15 -2.89
CA ASP A 178 1.32 10.40 -3.62
C ASP A 178 -0.04 11.06 -3.50
N SER A 179 -1.11 10.29 -3.63
CA SER A 179 -2.48 10.78 -3.42
C SER A 179 -2.68 11.35 -2.02
N LEU A 180 -2.25 10.60 -0.99
CA LEU A 180 -2.36 10.99 0.41
C LEU A 180 -1.66 12.33 0.68
N PHE A 181 -0.42 12.51 0.22
CA PHE A 181 0.33 13.75 0.44
C PHE A 181 -0.11 14.91 -0.47
N ASN A 182 -0.52 14.62 -1.72
CA ASN A 182 -1.07 15.63 -2.63
C ASN A 182 -2.35 16.27 -2.07
N PHE A 183 -3.18 15.51 -1.36
CA PHE A 183 -4.36 16.06 -0.69
C PHE A 183 -3.98 17.16 0.30
N ALA A 184 -3.03 16.86 1.20
CA ALA A 184 -2.62 17.81 2.23
C ALA A 184 -1.87 19.02 1.62
N GLU A 185 -1.10 18.82 0.56
CA GLU A 185 -0.50 19.91 -0.22
C GLU A 185 -1.56 20.81 -0.85
N ALA A 186 -2.59 20.22 -1.46
CA ALA A 186 -3.68 20.96 -2.08
C ALA A 186 -4.40 21.87 -1.06
N ILE A 187 -4.71 21.34 0.12
CA ILE A 187 -5.37 22.13 1.18
C ILE A 187 -4.43 23.24 1.69
N SER A 188 -3.14 22.93 1.87
CA SER A 188 -2.14 23.89 2.37
C SER A 188 -1.93 25.08 1.42
N ASN A 189 -2.04 24.84 0.11
CA ASN A 189 -1.88 25.86 -0.93
C ASN A 189 -3.18 26.63 -1.25
N GLY A 190 -4.30 26.31 -0.58
CA GLY A 190 -5.59 26.95 -0.81
C GLY A 190 -5.67 28.42 -0.33
N ARG A 191 -6.76 29.12 -0.68
CA ARG A 191 -7.03 30.50 -0.20
C ARG A 191 -7.03 30.54 1.32
N LYS A 192 -6.40 31.54 1.93
CA LYS A 192 -6.27 31.66 3.39
C LYS A 192 -7.51 32.34 4.02
N SER A 193 -8.04 31.74 5.07
CA SER A 193 -8.99 32.31 6.03
C SER A 193 -8.64 31.79 7.44
N PRO A 194 -9.10 32.43 8.53
CA PRO A 194 -8.81 31.95 9.89
C PRO A 194 -9.22 30.48 10.11
N GLU A 195 -10.40 30.10 9.61
CA GLU A 195 -10.93 28.74 9.70
C GLU A 195 -10.07 27.76 8.89
N LYS A 196 -9.61 28.19 7.71
CA LYS A 196 -8.69 27.42 6.86
C LYS A 196 -7.34 27.22 7.51
N MET A 197 -6.85 28.24 8.19
CA MET A 197 -5.54 28.19 8.84
C MET A 197 -5.52 27.19 9.99
N SER A 198 -6.60 27.10 10.78
CA SER A 198 -6.72 26.07 11.82
C SER A 198 -6.62 24.66 11.23
N SER A 199 -7.33 24.37 10.14
CA SER A 199 -7.30 23.04 9.53
C SER A 199 -5.98 22.70 8.86
N VAL A 200 -5.29 23.69 8.29
CA VAL A 200 -3.92 23.50 7.77
C VAL A 200 -2.95 23.17 8.91
N LEU A 201 -3.12 23.77 10.10
CA LEU A 201 -2.32 23.42 11.28
C LEU A 201 -2.59 21.99 11.73
N ASP A 202 -3.84 21.54 11.75
CA ASP A 202 -4.20 20.17 12.12
C ASP A 202 -3.59 19.14 11.15
N LEU A 203 -3.62 19.43 9.84
CA LEU A 203 -2.94 18.63 8.81
C LEU A 203 -1.43 18.59 9.05
N TYR A 204 -0.80 19.73 9.33
CA TYR A 204 0.62 19.84 9.60
C TYR A 204 1.04 19.01 10.81
N ILE A 205 0.29 19.09 11.92
CA ILE A 205 0.54 18.29 13.13
C ILE A 205 0.47 16.80 12.79
N THR A 206 -0.58 16.39 12.06
CA THR A 206 -0.77 15.01 11.64
C THR A 206 0.42 14.50 10.81
N ILE A 207 0.83 15.24 9.78
CA ILE A 207 1.98 14.85 8.93
C ILE A 207 3.28 14.84 9.73
N SER A 208 3.48 15.81 10.62
CA SER A 208 4.68 15.86 11.47
C SER A 208 4.78 14.63 12.35
N ASN A 209 3.65 14.16 12.89
CA ASN A 209 3.58 12.95 13.71
C ASN A 209 3.82 11.67 12.90
N LEU A 210 3.42 11.64 11.63
CA LEU A 210 3.61 10.50 10.73
C LEU A 210 5.01 10.46 10.09
N LEU A 211 5.73 11.58 10.06
CA LEU A 211 7.03 11.67 9.38
C LEU A 211 8.05 10.62 9.84
N PRO A 212 8.22 10.30 11.14
CA PRO A 212 9.13 9.24 11.58
C PRO A 212 8.76 7.87 10.99
N ASP A 213 7.47 7.55 10.94
CA ASP A 213 6.96 6.29 10.39
C ASP A 213 7.19 6.24 8.88
N VAL A 214 6.88 7.34 8.16
CA VAL A 214 7.15 7.47 6.72
C VAL A 214 8.63 7.28 6.44
N LYS A 215 9.52 7.91 7.22
CA LYS A 215 10.96 7.73 7.05
C LYS A 215 11.38 6.28 7.24
N THR A 216 10.81 5.60 8.22
CA THR A 216 11.14 4.19 8.52
C THR A 216 10.65 3.25 7.42
N ILE A 217 9.39 3.43 6.99
CA ILE A 217 8.74 2.60 5.97
C ILE A 217 9.39 2.79 4.58
N PHE A 218 9.76 4.03 4.25
CA PHE A 218 10.31 4.40 2.94
C PHE A 218 11.83 4.67 2.98
N GLN A 219 12.55 4.14 3.97
CA GLN A 219 13.99 4.43 4.22
C GLN A 219 14.93 3.99 3.09
N TRP A 220 14.45 3.16 2.18
CA TRP A 220 15.25 2.52 1.13
C TRP A 220 15.22 3.30 -0.19
N LYS A 221 16.11 2.92 -1.09
CA LYS A 221 16.50 3.71 -2.28
C LYS A 221 15.30 4.20 -3.11
N PHE A 222 14.27 3.38 -3.28
CA PHE A 222 13.12 3.72 -4.12
C PHE A 222 12.05 4.52 -3.37
N GLY A 223 12.06 4.54 -2.03
CA GLY A 223 11.09 5.23 -1.18
C GLY A 223 11.44 6.69 -0.87
N ILE A 224 12.68 7.12 -1.09
CA ILE A 224 13.19 8.46 -0.73
C ILE A 224 12.34 9.61 -1.31
N CYS A 225 11.74 9.44 -2.48
CA CYS A 225 10.88 10.47 -3.09
C CYS A 225 9.63 10.78 -2.24
N VAL A 226 9.05 9.75 -1.59
CA VAL A 226 7.90 9.89 -0.68
C VAL A 226 8.32 10.65 0.58
N CYS A 227 9.49 10.32 1.14
CA CYS A 227 10.05 11.05 2.28
C CYS A 227 10.29 12.53 1.94
N LYS A 228 10.87 12.81 0.77
CA LYS A 228 11.14 14.18 0.32
C LYS A 228 9.84 14.98 0.22
N LYS A 229 8.79 14.40 -0.37
CA LYS A 229 7.49 15.05 -0.51
C LYS A 229 6.84 15.38 0.84
N ALA A 230 6.90 14.45 1.81
CA ALA A 230 6.43 14.71 3.16
C ALA A 230 7.21 15.86 3.84
N VAL A 231 8.53 15.94 3.62
CA VAL A 231 9.36 17.05 4.13
C VAL A 231 9.04 18.37 3.45
N ASP A 232 8.93 18.41 2.12
CA ASP A 232 8.64 19.62 1.35
C ASP A 232 7.28 20.21 1.75
N LEU A 233 6.28 19.35 1.99
CA LEU A 233 4.97 19.74 2.50
C LEU A 233 5.05 20.40 3.90
N LEU A 234 5.92 19.91 4.79
CA LEU A 234 6.12 20.54 6.10
C LEU A 234 6.82 21.90 5.99
N LEU A 235 7.71 22.07 5.01
CA LEU A 235 8.42 23.32 4.79
C LEU A 235 7.52 24.41 4.17
N SER A 236 6.63 24.06 3.25
CA SER A 236 5.70 25.01 2.63
C SER A 236 4.73 25.62 3.65
N VAL A 237 4.26 24.83 4.62
CA VAL A 237 3.39 25.33 5.71
C VAL A 237 4.15 26.20 6.70
N LYS A 238 5.41 25.88 7.02
CA LYS A 238 6.26 26.74 7.86
C LYS A 238 6.48 28.12 7.23
N TRP A 239 6.59 28.20 5.91
CA TRP A 239 6.71 29.48 5.19
C TRP A 239 5.43 30.33 5.32
N CYS A 240 4.26 29.70 5.21
CA CYS A 240 2.97 30.37 5.42
C CYS A 240 2.79 30.98 6.81
N ARG A 241 3.46 30.45 7.85
CA ARG A 241 3.44 30.98 9.23
C ARG A 241 4.36 32.18 9.45
N LYS A 242 5.42 32.34 8.65
CA LYS A 242 6.41 33.43 8.82
C LYS A 242 5.98 34.75 8.15
N HIS A 243 5.00 34.69 7.26
CA HIS A 243 4.58 35.82 6.42
C HIS A 243 3.08 36.16 6.57
N ASN A 244 2.48 35.85 7.72
CA ASN A 244 1.12 36.22 8.11
C ASN A 244 1.11 36.64 9.58
#